data_AF-A0A7W9YS15-F1
#
_entry.id   AF-A0A7W9YS15-F1
#
_cell.length_a   1.000
_cell.length_b   1.000
_cell.length_c   1.000
_cell.angle_alpha   90.00
_cell.angle_beta   90.00
_cell.angle_gamma   90.00
#
_symmetry.space_group_name_H-M   'P 1'
#
loop_
_entity.id
_entity.type
_entity.pdbx_description
1 polymer ?
#
loop_
_entity_poly.entity_id
_entity_poly.type
_entity_poly.pdbx_seq_one_letter_code
_entity_poly.pdbx_strand_id
1 'polypeptide(L)'
;MDRISFAEQMWEELLSMLYEGKVVSTFKGKATFTVVSFSDNGIEVRIASKTNEKKSLSRKVMMNAIYKLIDHIDGVRQKMVDPESRLKLGLLSLLPSTEKVRKVEAKRSVLYLILTSETRKKLTE
;
A
#
# COMPACT_ATOMS: atom_id res chain seq x y z
N MET A 1 11.50 -14.26 -10.95
CA MET A 1 11.35 -14.36 -9.46
C MET A 1 9.94 -14.85 -9.14
N ASP A 2 9.72 -15.75 -8.19
CA ASP A 2 8.35 -16.22 -7.90
C ASP A 2 7.52 -15.17 -7.11
N ARG A 3 6.20 -15.32 -7.21
CA ARG A 3 5.22 -14.40 -6.63
C ARG A 3 5.32 -14.26 -5.10
N ILE A 4 5.68 -15.33 -4.39
CA ILE A 4 5.77 -15.32 -2.93
C ILE A 4 7.01 -14.55 -2.52
N SER A 5 8.18 -14.89 -3.07
CA SER A 5 9.42 -14.17 -2.78
C SER A 5 9.35 -12.69 -3.13
N PHE A 6 8.70 -12.33 -4.25
CA PHE A 6 8.51 -10.93 -4.61
C PHE A 6 7.60 -10.19 -3.61
N ALA A 7 6.51 -10.82 -3.15
CA ALA A 7 5.64 -10.22 -2.15
C ALA A 7 6.35 -10.00 -0.80
N GLU A 8 7.19 -10.94 -0.39
CA GLU A 8 8.03 -10.81 0.81
C GLU A 8 9.04 -9.67 0.67
N GLN A 9 9.72 -9.56 -0.47
CA GLN A 9 10.64 -8.46 -0.74
C GLN A 9 9.95 -7.10 -0.63
N MET A 10 8.73 -6.95 -1.19
CA MET A 10 7.97 -5.71 -1.07
C MET A 10 7.57 -5.40 0.38
N TRP A 11 7.31 -6.43 1.19
CA TRP A 11 7.01 -6.26 2.61
C TRP A 11 8.23 -5.78 3.39
N GLU A 12 9.38 -6.43 3.20
CA GLU A 12 10.65 -6.05 3.83
C GLU A 12 11.09 -4.64 3.40
N GLU A 13 11.01 -4.33 2.11
CA GLU A 13 11.30 -3.00 1.58
C GLU A 13 10.39 -1.96 2.22
N LEU A 14 9.08 -2.24 2.33
CA LEU A 14 8.15 -1.32 2.98
C LEU A 14 8.57 -1.04 4.43
N LEU A 15 8.85 -2.08 5.22
CA LEU A 15 9.27 -1.93 6.61
C LEU A 15 10.58 -1.13 6.72
N SER A 16 11.53 -1.32 5.81
CA SER A 16 12.79 -0.56 5.78
C SER A 16 12.60 0.95 5.56
N MET A 17 11.48 1.35 4.94
CA MET A 17 11.14 2.76 4.69
C MET A 17 10.39 3.42 5.85
N LEU A 18 10.00 2.67 6.87
CA LEU A 18 9.25 3.16 8.01
C LEU A 18 10.17 3.56 9.17
N TYR A 19 9.69 4.51 9.95
CA TYR A 19 10.22 4.88 11.26
C TYR A 19 9.04 5.40 12.10
N GLU A 20 9.12 5.28 13.42
CA GLU A 20 8.07 5.79 14.30
C GLU A 20 7.95 7.32 14.15
N GLY A 21 6.72 7.82 14.06
CA GLY A 21 6.45 9.23 13.78
C GLY A 21 6.41 9.59 12.29
N LYS A 22 6.74 8.67 11.37
CA LYS A 22 6.61 8.92 9.92
C LYS A 22 5.18 9.29 9.55
N VAL A 23 5.01 10.43 8.90
CA VAL A 23 3.71 10.90 8.40
C VAL A 23 3.51 10.41 6.97
N VAL A 24 2.40 9.76 6.71
CA VAL A 24 2.03 9.20 5.40
C VAL A 24 0.67 9.72 5.00
N SER A 25 0.53 10.10 3.72
CA SER A 25 -0.77 10.47 3.17
C SER A 25 -1.62 9.23 2.91
N THR A 26 -2.91 9.29 3.25
CA THR A 26 -3.88 8.30 2.77
C THR A 26 -3.87 8.22 1.25
N PHE A 27 -4.26 7.09 0.69
CA PHE A 27 -4.12 6.85 -0.75
C PHE A 27 -4.77 7.95 -1.64
N LYS A 28 -5.92 8.50 -1.23
CA LYS A 28 -6.61 9.60 -1.93
C LYS A 28 -6.03 11.00 -1.64
N GLY A 29 -5.09 11.13 -0.71
CA GLY A 29 -4.46 12.40 -0.34
C GLY A 29 -5.34 13.36 0.47
N LYS A 30 -6.51 12.93 0.95
CA LYS A 30 -7.45 13.81 1.70
C LYS A 30 -7.16 13.91 3.21
N ALA A 31 -6.28 13.03 3.71
CA ALA A 31 -5.91 12.96 5.11
C ALA A 31 -4.53 12.31 5.24
N THR A 32 -3.89 12.49 6.38
CA THR A 32 -2.63 11.85 6.75
C THR A 32 -2.81 10.93 7.96
N PHE A 33 -1.88 10.02 8.12
CA PHE A 33 -1.74 9.17 9.30
C PHE A 33 -0.26 9.06 9.67
N THR A 34 0.00 8.79 10.93
CA THR A 34 1.34 8.67 11.49
C THR A 34 1.61 7.21 11.85
N VAL A 35 2.78 6.70 11.49
CA VAL A 35 3.25 5.39 11.96
C VAL A 35 3.55 5.49 13.45
N VAL A 36 2.92 4.64 14.25
CA VAL A 36 3.08 4.61 15.71
C VAL A 36 4.13 3.58 16.10
N SER A 37 4.05 2.38 15.51
CA SER A 37 5.01 1.30 15.69
C SER A 37 4.89 0.33 14.51
N PHE A 38 5.90 -0.50 14.29
CA PHE A 38 5.88 -1.54 13.26
C PHE A 38 6.82 -2.69 13.63
N SER A 39 6.53 -3.85 13.08
CA SER A 39 7.33 -5.07 13.20
C SER A 39 7.03 -5.97 12.02
N ASP A 40 7.71 -7.11 11.95
CA ASP A 40 7.38 -8.15 10.97
C ASP A 40 5.91 -8.59 11.05
N ASN A 41 5.27 -8.47 12.21
CA ASN A 41 3.87 -8.88 12.39
C ASN A 41 2.85 -7.86 11.90
N GLY A 42 3.25 -6.60 11.63
CA GLY A 42 2.33 -5.56 11.18
C GLY A 42 2.76 -4.15 11.52
N ILE A 43 1.91 -3.20 11.16
CA ILE A 43 2.14 -1.75 11.30
C ILE A 43 0.97 -1.15 12.08
N GLU A 44 1.25 -0.43 13.15
CA GLU A 44 0.28 0.37 13.88
C GLU A 44 0.34 1.83 13.42
N VAL A 45 -0.82 2.42 13.12
CA VAL A 45 -0.92 3.81 12.66
C VAL A 45 -1.98 4.60 13.43
N ARG A 46 -1.81 5.92 13.48
CA ARG A 46 -2.77 6.86 14.06
C ARG A 46 -3.23 7.84 12.97
N ILE A 47 -4.54 7.96 12.76
CA ILE A 47 -5.09 8.91 11.80
C ILE A 47 -5.09 10.31 12.43
N ALA A 48 -4.57 11.32 11.72
CA ALA A 48 -4.42 12.67 12.27
C ALA A 48 -5.74 13.28 12.77
N SER A 49 -6.86 13.03 12.07
CA SER A 49 -8.19 13.51 12.44
C SER A 49 -8.86 12.74 13.57
N LYS A 50 -8.24 11.66 14.08
CA LYS A 50 -8.75 10.80 15.14
C LYS A 50 -7.63 10.45 16.11
N THR A 51 -7.18 11.45 16.85
CA THR A 51 -5.97 11.43 17.70
C THR A 51 -5.89 10.25 18.69
N ASN A 52 -7.04 9.74 19.15
CA ASN A 52 -7.08 8.63 20.11
C ASN A 52 -7.29 7.24 19.49
N GLU A 53 -7.58 7.14 18.18
CA GLU A 53 -7.86 5.86 17.53
C GLU A 53 -6.62 5.36 16.77
N LYS A 54 -6.03 4.27 17.27
CA LYS A 54 -5.00 3.52 16.56
C LYS A 54 -5.63 2.46 15.66
N LYS A 55 -5.00 2.20 14.51
CA LYS A 55 -5.35 1.14 13.58
C LYS A 55 -4.17 0.20 13.42
N SER A 56 -4.43 -1.09 13.58
CA SER A 56 -3.43 -2.14 13.40
C SER A 56 -3.61 -2.81 12.05
N LEU A 57 -2.58 -2.72 11.22
CA LEU A 57 -2.48 -3.35 9.91
C LEU A 57 -1.57 -4.57 10.06
N SER A 58 -2.16 -5.74 10.33
CA SER A 58 -1.38 -6.98 10.42
C SER A 58 -0.67 -7.31 9.11
N ARG A 59 0.45 -8.04 9.19
CA ARG A 59 1.17 -8.56 8.01
C ARG A 59 0.23 -9.28 7.07
N LYS A 60 -0.68 -10.10 7.58
CA LYS A 60 -1.67 -10.83 6.77
C LYS A 60 -2.51 -9.89 5.89
N VAL A 61 -3.03 -8.79 6.44
CA VAL A 61 -3.87 -7.85 5.66
C VAL A 61 -3.06 -7.01 4.68
N MET A 62 -1.79 -6.74 5.00
CA MET A 62 -0.85 -6.04 4.12
C MET A 62 -0.41 -6.93 2.97
N MET A 63 -0.02 -8.18 3.25
CA MET A 63 0.35 -9.17 2.23
C MET A 63 -0.80 -9.41 1.25
N ASN A 64 -2.04 -9.49 1.71
CA ASN A 64 -3.19 -9.60 0.80
C ASN A 64 -3.32 -8.37 -0.14
N ALA A 65 -2.99 -7.17 0.33
CA ALA A 65 -2.95 -5.99 -0.52
C ALA A 65 -1.79 -6.04 -1.53
N ILE A 66 -0.62 -6.52 -1.12
CA ILE A 66 0.56 -6.74 -1.99
C ILE A 66 0.24 -7.77 -3.07
N TYR A 67 -0.33 -8.92 -2.71
CA TYR A 67 -0.74 -9.95 -3.67
C TYR A 67 -1.74 -9.42 -4.68
N LYS A 68 -2.72 -8.62 -4.27
CA LYS A 68 -3.63 -7.95 -5.21
C LYS A 68 -2.89 -7.03 -6.17
N LEU A 69 -1.88 -6.30 -5.69
CA LEU A 69 -1.07 -5.43 -6.54
C LEU A 69 -0.27 -6.22 -7.57
N ILE A 70 0.26 -7.38 -7.16
CA ILE A 70 0.93 -8.33 -8.03
C ILE A 70 -0.03 -8.92 -9.07
N ASP A 71 -1.21 -9.37 -8.66
CA ASP A 71 -2.14 -10.10 -9.53
C ASP A 71 -2.87 -9.19 -10.53
N HIS A 72 -3.14 -7.93 -10.17
CA HIS A 72 -3.89 -7.00 -11.00
C HIS A 72 -2.96 -6.12 -11.85
N ILE A 73 -2.70 -6.55 -13.09
CA ILE A 73 -1.86 -5.83 -14.07
C ILE A 73 -2.32 -4.38 -14.24
N ASP A 74 -3.63 -4.17 -14.38
CA ASP A 74 -4.24 -2.85 -14.54
C ASP A 74 -4.23 -1.99 -13.27
N GLY A 75 -3.78 -2.54 -12.15
CA GLY A 75 -3.72 -1.85 -10.88
C GLY A 75 -4.83 -2.18 -9.90
N VAL A 76 -4.64 -1.66 -8.70
CA VAL A 76 -5.53 -1.87 -7.56
C VAL A 76 -6.16 -0.55 -7.14
N ARG A 77 -7.49 -0.56 -6.97
CA ARG A 77 -8.27 0.55 -6.41
C ARG A 77 -8.75 0.23 -5.00
N GLN A 78 -9.14 1.26 -4.24
CA GLN A 78 -9.53 1.11 -2.83
C GLN A 78 -10.57 0.01 -2.57
N LYS A 79 -11.62 -0.08 -3.39
CA LYS A 79 -12.71 -1.06 -3.22
C LYS A 79 -12.27 -2.52 -3.39
N MET A 80 -11.04 -2.76 -3.87
CA MET A 80 -10.48 -4.10 -3.98
C MET A 80 -9.70 -4.49 -2.72
N VAL A 81 -9.46 -3.57 -1.78
CA VAL A 81 -8.51 -3.76 -0.67
C VAL A 81 -9.18 -3.46 0.67
N ASP A 82 -10.34 -4.05 0.95
CA ASP A 82 -11.03 -3.83 2.22
C ASP A 82 -10.60 -4.83 3.33
N PRO A 83 -10.73 -4.47 4.62
CA PRO A 83 -11.01 -3.12 5.17
C PRO A 83 -9.77 -2.20 5.08
N GLU A 84 -9.86 -0.93 5.49
CA GLU A 84 -8.69 -0.01 5.65
C GLU A 84 -7.86 0.25 4.37
N SER A 85 -8.48 0.08 3.20
CA SER A 85 -7.88 0.27 1.88
C SER A 85 -7.07 1.57 1.75
N ARG A 86 -7.54 2.67 2.35
CA ARG A 86 -6.88 3.99 2.27
C ARG A 86 -5.52 4.04 2.95
N LEU A 87 -5.36 3.28 4.04
CA LEU A 87 -4.12 3.23 4.82
C LEU A 87 -3.13 2.28 4.14
N LYS A 88 -3.59 1.07 3.81
CA LYS A 88 -2.78 0.04 3.13
C LYS A 88 -2.21 0.54 1.80
N LEU A 89 -3.05 1.09 0.92
CA LEU A 89 -2.58 1.66 -0.35
C LEU A 89 -1.78 2.95 -0.17
N GLY A 90 -1.96 3.67 0.95
CA GLY A 90 -1.12 4.82 1.30
C GLY A 90 0.31 4.38 1.62
N LEU A 91 0.46 3.36 2.47
CA LEU A 91 1.75 2.74 2.80
C LEU A 91 2.41 2.13 1.57
N LEU A 92 1.69 1.31 0.80
CA LEU A 92 2.25 0.67 -0.39
C LEU A 92 2.69 1.70 -1.44
N SER A 93 2.07 2.88 -1.49
CA SER A 93 2.50 3.94 -2.39
C SER A 93 3.82 4.64 -2.02
N LEU A 94 4.43 4.24 -0.90
CA LEU A 94 5.79 4.66 -0.56
C LEU A 94 6.83 3.86 -1.35
N LEU A 95 6.50 2.64 -1.78
CA LEU A 95 7.43 1.74 -2.45
C LEU A 95 7.82 2.30 -3.82
N PRO A 96 9.12 2.36 -4.16
CA PRO A 96 9.61 2.77 -5.49
C PRO A 96 9.08 1.89 -6.63
N SER A 97 8.75 0.65 -6.31
CA SER A 97 8.17 -0.34 -7.22
C SER A 97 6.70 -0.06 -7.57
N THR A 98 6.11 1.03 -7.07
CA THR A 98 4.70 1.38 -7.27
C THR A 98 4.51 2.79 -7.78
N GLU A 99 3.41 3.02 -8.50
CA GLU A 99 3.01 4.34 -8.98
C GLU A 99 1.50 4.57 -8.85
N LYS A 100 1.12 5.83 -8.61
CA LYS A 100 -0.29 6.26 -8.54
C LYS A 100 -0.73 6.77 -9.90
N VAL A 101 -1.71 6.10 -10.50
CA VAL A 101 -2.24 6.47 -11.81
C VAL A 101 -3.72 6.83 -11.72
N ARG A 102 -4.13 7.88 -12.42
CA ARG A 102 -5.54 8.24 -12.59
C ARG A 102 -6.03 7.71 -13.93
N LYS A 103 -7.07 6.89 -13.90
CA LYS A 103 -7.78 6.40 -15.09
C LYS A 103 -9.18 7.03 -15.14
N VAL A 104 -9.65 7.36 -16.34
CA VAL A 104 -11.03 7.84 -16.52
C VAL A 104 -11.93 6.64 -16.80
N GLU A 105 -12.86 6.36 -15.89
CA GLU A 105 -13.85 5.29 -16.02
C GLU A 105 -15.24 5.89 -15.90
N ALA A 106 -16.14 5.61 -16.86
CA ALA A 106 -17.52 6.08 -16.83
C ALA A 106 -17.64 7.59 -16.46
N LYS A 107 -16.80 8.43 -17.09
CA LYS A 107 -16.71 9.89 -16.86
C LYS A 107 -16.21 10.30 -15.46
N ARG A 108 -15.63 9.40 -14.68
CA ARG A 108 -15.06 9.68 -13.35
C ARG A 108 -13.57 9.37 -13.32
N SER A 109 -12.78 10.23 -12.68
CA SER A 109 -11.37 9.95 -12.40
C SER A 109 -11.26 8.96 -11.22
N VAL A 110 -10.68 7.80 -11.49
CA VAL A 110 -10.45 6.73 -10.52
C VAL A 110 -8.94 6.58 -10.30
N LEU A 111 -8.53 6.52 -9.03
CA LEU A 111 -7.14 6.38 -8.64
C LEU A 111 -6.79 4.90 -8.45
N TYR A 112 -5.71 4.48 -9.10
CA TYR A 112 -5.12 3.15 -9.06
C TYR A 112 -3.70 3.21 -8.50
N LEU A 113 -3.33 2.19 -7.75
CA LEU A 113 -1.94 1.88 -7.44
C LEU A 113 -1.52 0.74 -8.35
N ILE A 114 -0.45 0.93 -9.11
CA ILE A 114 0.08 -0.10 -10.03
C ILE A 114 1.54 -0.36 -9.71
N LEU A 115 2.06 -1.51 -10.11
CA LEU A 115 3.52 -1.73 -10.16
C LEU A 115 4.09 -0.98 -11.35
N THR A 116 5.28 -0.41 -11.21
CA THR A 116 5.96 0.26 -12.33
C THR A 116 6.27 -0.73 -13.46
N SER A 117 6.50 -0.19 -14.66
CA SER A 117 6.82 -1.01 -15.83
C SER A 117 8.10 -1.84 -15.63
N GLU A 118 9.13 -1.28 -14.98
CA GLU A 118 10.37 -1.98 -14.65
C GLU A 118 10.12 -3.13 -13.67
N THR A 119 9.34 -2.87 -12.63
CA THR A 119 9.00 -3.90 -11.64
C THR A 119 8.17 -5.01 -12.27
N ARG A 120 7.25 -4.69 -13.18
CA ARG A 120 6.45 -5.68 -13.90
C ARG A 120 7.31 -6.63 -14.72
N LYS A 121 8.32 -6.12 -15.43
CA LYS A 121 9.26 -6.96 -16.20
C LYS A 121 10.00 -7.95 -15.32
N LYS A 122 10.54 -7.50 -14.18
CA LYS A 122 11.24 -8.36 -13.21
C LYS A 122 10.38 -9.49 -12.62
N LEU A 123 9.07 -9.31 -12.57
CA LEU A 123 8.13 -10.31 -12.07
C LEU A 123 7.81 -11.37 -13.13
N THR A 124 7.82 -11.00 -14.41
CA THR A 124 7.52 -11.90 -15.54
C THR A 124 8.73 -12.66 -16.06
N GLU A 125 9.93 -12.24 -15.68
CA GLU A 125 11.22 -12.89 -15.94
C GLU A 125 11.58 -13.91 -14.84
#